data_AF-A0A8S3YYV5-F1
#
_entry.id   AF-A0A8S3YYV5-F1
#
_cell.length_a   1.000
_cell.length_b   1.000
_cell.length_c   1.000
_cell.angle_alpha   90.00
_cell.angle_beta   90.00
_cell.angle_gamma   90.00
#
_symmetry.space_group_name_H-M   'P 1'
#
loop_
_entity.id
_entity.type
_entity.pdbx_description
1 polymer ?
#
loop_
_entity_poly.entity_id
_entity_poly.type
_entity_poly.pdbx_seq_one_letter_code
_entity_poly.pdbx_strand_id
1 'polypeptide(L)'
;IYLPCVLQTKKRYVGFMYETQDQIQPVYDAKGIETVRRDACSAVSKILERSIKVLFSTHDLSRVKQYVTRQLHKLLEGKVSIIDLIFAKEYRGSAGYKPGACIPSLEIA
;
A
#
# COMPACT_ATOMS: atom_id res chain seq x y z
N ILE A 1 -2.09 15.76 16.43
CA ILE A 1 -1.82 16.61 15.24
C ILE A 1 -1.19 15.75 14.16
N TYR A 2 -1.49 16.01 12.87
CA TYR A 2 -0.80 15.36 11.75
C TYR A 2 0.21 16.31 11.11
N LEU A 3 1.47 15.90 11.01
CA LEU A 3 2.51 16.66 10.32
C LEU A 3 3.72 15.77 9.95
N PRO A 4 4.09 15.61 8.68
CA PRO A 4 3.33 15.94 7.46
C PRO A 4 2.15 14.99 7.23
N CYS A 5 1.25 15.37 6.32
CA CYS A 5 0.11 14.55 5.90
C CYS A 5 -0.27 14.76 4.43
N VAL A 6 -0.97 13.76 3.88
CA VAL A 6 -1.51 13.75 2.52
C VAL A 6 -2.97 13.35 2.56
N LEU A 7 -3.82 14.19 1.98
CA LEU A 7 -5.24 13.93 1.79
C LEU A 7 -5.44 13.57 0.31
N GLN A 8 -5.72 12.30 0.03
CA GLN A 8 -5.90 11.83 -1.35
C GLN A 8 -7.33 12.05 -1.80
N THR A 9 -8.30 11.46 -1.10
CA THR A 9 -9.75 11.62 -1.36
C THR A 9 -10.56 11.35 -0.08
N LYS A 10 -11.90 11.41 -0.17
CA LYS A 10 -12.79 11.05 0.95
C LYS A 10 -12.43 9.65 1.49
N LYS A 11 -12.25 9.56 2.81
CA LYS A 11 -11.85 8.33 3.53
C LYS A 11 -10.49 7.76 3.11
N ARG A 12 -9.64 8.54 2.43
CA ARG A 12 -8.29 8.13 1.98
C ARG A 12 -7.26 9.19 2.34
N TYR A 13 -6.53 8.97 3.43
CA TYR A 13 -5.50 9.89 3.91
C TYR A 13 -4.41 9.15 4.68
N VAL A 14 -3.26 9.81 4.80
CA VAL A 14 -2.09 9.31 5.53
C VAL A 14 -1.31 10.45 6.14
N GLY A 15 -0.73 10.24 7.32
CA GLY A 15 0.08 11.26 7.97
C GLY A 15 0.88 10.71 9.13
N PHE A 16 1.86 11.51 9.56
CA PHE A 16 2.55 11.32 10.83
C PHE A 16 1.76 11.97 11.95
N MET A 17 1.21 11.14 12.84
CA MET A 17 0.37 11.52 13.95
C MET A 17 1.21 11.70 15.23
N TYR A 18 0.98 12.83 15.89
CA TYR A 18 1.51 13.18 17.20
C TYR A 18 0.35 13.34 18.17
N GLU A 19 0.31 12.56 19.24
CA GLU A 19 -0.75 12.58 20.25
C GLU A 19 -0.41 13.51 21.41
N THR A 20 0.87 13.58 21.78
CA THR A 20 1.37 14.42 22.88
C THR A 20 2.42 15.40 22.37
N GLN A 21 2.67 16.47 23.14
CA GLN A 21 3.66 17.50 22.78
C GLN A 21 5.10 16.99 22.85
N ASP A 22 5.39 16.10 23.79
CA ASP A 22 6.75 15.56 24.01
C ASP A 22 7.10 14.40 23.06
N GLN A 23 6.18 14.02 22.17
CA GLN A 23 6.38 12.92 21.25
C GLN A 23 7.38 13.29 20.14
N ILE A 24 8.57 12.68 20.19
CA ILE A 24 9.61 12.89 19.17
C ILE A 24 9.33 12.07 17.92
N GLN A 25 8.96 10.80 18.07
CA GLN A 25 8.72 9.89 16.94
C GLN A 25 7.22 9.87 16.59
N PRO A 26 6.85 10.21 15.35
CA PRO A 26 5.45 10.14 14.93
C PRO A 26 4.94 8.70 14.80
N VAL A 27 3.63 8.54 14.96
CA VAL A 27 2.92 7.33 14.55
C VAL A 27 2.51 7.46 13.10
N TYR A 28 2.88 6.48 12.26
CA TYR A 28 2.38 6.41 10.88
C TYR A 28 0.91 5.97 10.91
N ASP A 29 0.00 6.88 10.59
CA ASP A 29 -1.43 6.57 10.51
C ASP A 29 -1.95 6.73 9.08
N ALA A 30 -2.61 5.69 8.62
CA ALA A 30 -3.07 5.51 7.25
C ALA A 30 -4.52 5.03 7.27
N LYS A 31 -5.41 5.76 6.61
CA LYS A 31 -6.84 5.44 6.52
C LYS A 31 -7.24 5.26 5.07
N GLY A 32 -7.73 4.07 4.73
CA GLY A 32 -8.30 3.73 3.42
C GLY A 32 -7.34 3.68 2.24
N ILE A 33 -6.07 4.09 2.41
CA ILE A 33 -5.02 3.97 1.41
C ILE A 33 -4.55 2.52 1.26
N GLU A 34 -3.87 2.23 0.16
CA GLU A 34 -3.49 0.88 -0.25
C GLU A 34 -2.54 0.18 0.74
N THR A 35 -1.88 0.91 1.65
CA THR A 35 -1.04 0.29 2.69
C THR A 35 -1.82 -0.54 3.71
N VAL A 36 -3.09 -0.19 3.96
CA VAL A 36 -3.95 -0.88 4.95
C VAL A 36 -5.00 -1.78 4.32
N ARG A 37 -5.03 -1.88 2.98
CA ARG A 37 -5.98 -2.72 2.26
C ARG A 37 -5.38 -4.11 1.97
N ARG A 38 -6.25 -5.12 1.86
CA ARG A 38 -5.86 -6.53 1.65
C ARG A 38 -6.10 -7.04 0.23
N ASP A 39 -6.68 -6.21 -0.64
CA ASP A 39 -7.08 -6.59 -2.00
C ASP A 39 -5.96 -6.52 -3.05
N ALA A 40 -4.79 -6.01 -2.66
CA ALA A 40 -3.57 -5.96 -3.46
C ALA A 40 -2.49 -6.88 -2.86
N CYS A 41 -1.46 -7.20 -3.66
CA CYS A 41 -0.31 -7.98 -3.18
C CYS A 41 0.53 -7.18 -2.16
N SER A 42 1.26 -7.90 -1.30
CA SER A 42 2.04 -7.30 -0.21
C SER A 42 3.10 -6.31 -0.70
N ALA A 43 3.67 -6.54 -1.89
CA ALA A 43 4.63 -5.63 -2.52
C ALA A 43 4.09 -4.20 -2.65
N VAL A 44 2.81 -4.04 -3.03
CA VAL A 44 2.19 -2.71 -3.20
C VAL A 44 2.18 -1.95 -1.88
N SER A 45 1.72 -2.59 -0.80
CA SER A 45 1.65 -1.98 0.53
C SER A 45 3.05 -1.59 1.03
N LYS A 46 4.03 -2.51 0.95
CA LYS A 46 5.41 -2.26 1.39
C LYS A 46 6.09 -1.12 0.63
N ILE A 47 5.96 -1.10 -0.71
CA ILE A 47 6.57 -0.07 -1.56
C ILE A 47 5.93 1.28 -1.28
N LEU A 48 4.60 1.34 -1.19
CA LEU A 48 3.88 2.60 -0.94
C LEU A 48 4.19 3.16 0.45
N GLU A 49 4.13 2.33 1.50
CA GLU A 49 4.44 2.75 2.87
C GLU A 49 5.86 3.31 2.97
N ARG A 50 6.84 2.63 2.40
CA ARG A 50 8.22 3.11 2.41
C ARG A 50 8.39 4.39 1.60
N SER A 51 7.70 4.52 0.48
CA SER A 51 7.73 5.74 -0.35
C SER A 51 7.18 6.94 0.42
N ILE A 52 6.06 6.78 1.13
CA ILE A 52 5.47 7.83 1.97
C ILE A 52 6.38 8.18 3.14
N LYS A 53 6.98 7.18 3.82
CA LYS A 53 7.96 7.43 4.88
C LYS A 53 9.18 8.20 4.38
N VAL A 54 9.71 7.85 3.21
CA VAL A 54 10.82 8.62 2.60
C VAL A 54 10.39 10.05 2.29
N LEU A 55 9.19 10.24 1.71
CA LEU A 55 8.64 11.56 1.44
C LEU A 55 8.52 12.40 2.72
N PHE A 56 7.95 11.84 3.78
CA PHE A 56 7.71 12.55 5.03
C PHE A 56 8.97 12.84 5.82
N SER A 57 9.97 11.95 5.77
CA SER A 57 11.24 12.17 6.48
C SER A 57 12.18 13.10 5.74
N THR A 58 12.20 13.07 4.40
CA THR A 58 13.21 13.79 3.60
C THR A 58 12.66 15.00 2.87
N HIS A 59 11.35 15.09 2.66
CA HIS A 59 10.70 16.11 1.83
C HIS A 59 11.28 16.19 0.39
N ASP A 60 11.94 15.14 -0.08
CA ASP A 60 12.64 15.10 -1.36
C ASP A 60 12.01 14.05 -2.30
N LEU A 61 11.33 14.55 -3.34
CA LEU A 61 10.69 13.71 -4.37
C LEU A 61 11.69 12.92 -5.21
N SER A 62 12.93 13.39 -5.35
CA SER A 62 13.97 12.71 -6.11
C SER A 62 14.35 11.37 -5.46
N ARG A 63 14.43 11.36 -4.13
CA ARG A 63 14.66 10.12 -3.34
C ARG A 63 13.51 9.14 -3.46
N VAL A 64 12.28 9.64 -3.45
CA VAL A 64 11.08 8.82 -3.66
C VAL A 64 11.11 8.19 -5.05
N LYS A 65 11.35 8.99 -6.10
CA LYS A 65 11.48 8.52 -7.49
C LYS A 65 12.55 7.44 -7.59
N GLN A 66 13.75 7.69 -7.08
CA GLN A 66 14.85 6.73 -7.11
C GLN A 66 14.50 5.41 -6.40
N TYR A 67 13.85 5.50 -5.23
CA TYR A 67 13.40 4.33 -4.48
C TYR A 67 12.40 3.51 -5.31
N VAL A 68 11.34 4.15 -5.83
CA VAL A 68 10.28 3.47 -6.59
C VAL A 68 10.84 2.84 -7.86
N THR A 69 11.61 3.58 -8.67
CA THR A 69 12.23 3.06 -9.89
C THR A 69 13.09 1.82 -9.61
N ARG A 70 13.86 1.82 -8.52
CA ARG A 70 14.65 0.66 -8.11
C ARG A 70 13.78 -0.54 -7.75
N GLN A 71 12.65 -0.34 -7.06
CA GLN A 71 11.75 -1.47 -6.76
C GLN A 71 11.09 -2.02 -8.03
N LEU A 72 10.73 -1.16 -8.97
CA LEU A 72 10.20 -1.58 -10.27
C LEU A 72 11.23 -2.37 -11.07
N HIS A 73 12.50 -1.96 -11.12
CA HIS A 73 13.54 -2.74 -11.76
C HIS A 73 13.74 -4.11 -11.10
N LYS A 74 13.71 -4.20 -9.77
CA LYS A 74 13.77 -5.51 -9.08
C LYS A 74 12.62 -6.43 -9.49
N LEU A 75 11.42 -5.88 -9.66
CA LEU A 75 10.25 -6.62 -10.12
C LEU A 75 10.45 -7.14 -11.56
N LEU A 76 10.94 -6.28 -12.47
CA LEU A 76 11.19 -6.66 -13.87
C LEU A 76 12.30 -7.72 -13.99
N GLU A 77 13.32 -7.65 -13.15
CA GLU A 77 14.41 -8.63 -13.11
C GLU A 77 14.04 -9.93 -12.38
N GLY A 78 12.81 -10.05 -11.84
CA GLY A 78 12.37 -11.22 -11.07
C GLY A 78 13.08 -11.40 -9.73
N LYS A 79 13.75 -10.36 -9.21
CA LYS A 79 14.51 -10.38 -7.94
C LYS A 79 13.63 -10.07 -6.71
N VAL A 80 12.32 -10.30 -6.80
CA VAL A 80 11.36 -10.07 -5.72
C VAL A 80 10.82 -11.40 -5.25
N SER A 81 10.60 -11.53 -3.94
CA SER A 81 9.99 -12.73 -3.36
C SER A 81 8.60 -12.94 -3.94
N ILE A 82 8.32 -14.16 -4.41
CA ILE A 82 7.00 -14.56 -4.91
C ILE A 82 5.93 -14.36 -3.82
N ILE A 83 6.28 -14.54 -2.54
CA ILE A 83 5.36 -14.33 -1.41
C ILE A 83 4.78 -12.91 -1.42
N ASP A 84 5.58 -11.92 -1.82
CA ASP A 84 5.14 -10.53 -1.86
C ASP A 84 4.24 -10.22 -3.07
N LEU A 85 4.15 -11.14 -4.03
CA LEU A 85 3.36 -11.05 -5.26
C LEU A 85 2.06 -11.85 -5.19
N ILE A 86 1.79 -12.54 -4.07
CA ILE A 86 0.55 -13.29 -3.87
C ILE A 86 -0.63 -12.33 -3.70
N PHE A 87 -1.70 -12.58 -4.46
CA PHE A 87 -3.00 -11.94 -4.24
C PHE A 87 -3.86 -12.81 -3.34
N ALA A 88 -4.49 -12.21 -2.34
CA ALA A 88 -5.46 -12.87 -1.47
C ALA A 88 -6.84 -12.24 -1.67
N LYS A 89 -7.78 -13.00 -2.24
CA LYS A 89 -9.17 -12.58 -2.39
C LYS A 89 -10.11 -13.62 -1.80
N GLU A 90 -11.14 -13.13 -1.13
CA GLU A 90 -12.19 -13.96 -0.55
C GLU A 90 -13.01 -14.64 -1.68
N TYR A 91 -13.15 -15.96 -1.59
CA TYR A 91 -14.07 -16.72 -2.40
C TYR A 91 -15.44 -16.81 -1.71
N ARG A 92 -16.51 -16.41 -2.41
CA ARG A 92 -17.87 -16.32 -1.85
C ARG A 92 -18.79 -17.47 -2.28
N GLY A 93 -18.23 -18.54 -2.84
CA GLY A 93 -18.98 -19.62 -3.45
C GLY A 93 -19.50 -19.25 -4.85
N SER A 94 -19.74 -20.27 -5.68
CA SER A 94 -20.22 -20.09 -7.06
C SER A 94 -21.55 -19.36 -7.14
N ALA A 95 -22.47 -19.63 -6.20
CA ALA A 95 -23.76 -18.94 -6.09
C ALA A 95 -23.65 -17.47 -5.64
N GLY A 96 -22.52 -17.07 -5.04
CA GLY A 96 -22.27 -15.69 -4.60
C GLY A 96 -21.87 -14.75 -5.74
N TYR A 97 -21.64 -15.28 -6.94
CA TYR A 97 -21.26 -14.52 -8.12
C TYR A 97 -22.37 -14.53 -9.17
N LYS A 98 -22.49 -13.41 -9.91
CA LYS A 98 -23.45 -13.33 -11.01
C LYS A 98 -23.09 -14.37 -12.08
N PRO A 99 -24.06 -15.06 -12.70
CA PRO A 99 -23.80 -15.91 -13.86
C PRO A 99 -23.02 -15.15 -14.94
N GLY A 100 -21.90 -15.72 -15.38
CA GLY A 100 -20.99 -15.11 -16.37
C GLY A 100 -20.02 -14.07 -15.80
N ALA A 101 -19.87 -13.96 -14.48
CA ALA A 101 -18.87 -13.07 -13.89
C ALA A 101 -17.45 -13.61 -14.08
N CYS A 102 -16.61 -12.88 -14.80
CA CYS A 102 -15.20 -13.20 -14.98
C CYS A 102 -14.39 -12.79 -13.73
N ILE A 103 -14.33 -13.69 -12.75
CA ILE A 103 -13.69 -13.41 -11.46
C ILE A 103 -12.56 -14.42 -11.25
N PRO A 104 -11.29 -13.98 -11.08
CA PRO A 104 -10.16 -14.91 -10.95
C PRO A 104 -10.32 -15.94 -9.83
N SER A 105 -10.88 -15.54 -8.69
CA SER A 105 -11.13 -16.46 -7.57
C SER A 105 -12.26 -17.45 -7.82
N LEU A 106 -13.12 -17.22 -8.82
CA LEU A 106 -14.14 -18.19 -9.26
C LEU A 106 -13.55 -19.16 -10.30
N GLU A 107 -12.68 -18.67 -11.19
CA GLU A 107 -12.03 -19.50 -12.23
C GLU A 107 -10.98 -20.48 -11.66
N ILE A 108 -10.36 -20.12 -10.53
CA ILE A 108 -9.29 -20.93 -9.90
C ILE A 108 -9.84 -21.91 -8.84
N ALA A 109 -11.03 -21.67 -8.29
CA ALA A 109 -11.63 -22.45 -7.19
C ALA A 109 -12.26 -23.77 -7.68
#